data_AF-A0A357F8K4-F1
#
_entry.id   AF-A0A357F8K4-F1
#
_cell.length_a   1.000
_cell.length_b   1.000
_cell.length_c   1.000
_cell.angle_alpha   90.00
_cell.angle_beta   90.00
_cell.angle_gamma   90.00
#
_symmetry.space_group_name_H-M   'P 1'
#
loop_
_entity.id
_entity.type
_entity.pdbx_description
1 polymer ?
#
loop_
_entity_poly.entity_id
_entity_poly.type
_entity_poly.pdbx_seq_one_letter_code
_entity_poly.pdbx_strand_id
1 'polypeptide(L)'
;MFGEKKTRSKEAKWMVTFADLITLLFCFFVYLSLFNKPQVDLKTGFIVSEQTISNLTGRLPENIVKGFKSMEGTYFDTKEMFTEKLETLIGQKQTSLFKTQILIESIAKGEVLESASVMKVGIILNEKVEEDLRIPLFFAGNARRGPVDPEMCTIEGLMKNPKEIQEFDYVLGAEIEIIPQGEKEAYFPLCLVNDKLYEEPEEILVQIGKLRGDVERGNFVTRSIIIQDDEPLPTVTFEIPRRDLYKGIANITAHISPISGVKTDIPLKFAGTAKERKDFRFPDGGTIEIYPYTEKGTVEIEIIQDEVPLYATRTLVIEMEDNSVLNADIGKISKQVNTIIGAQEMKDCSGINRFLRENAAFSSFELNASKSRCILSLPSSFLFHSGGAQISPEVVTQLSNFLNEIRNRYELEGDAIRVDGHTDDVPIRKKAKYKNNWELSTMRATNVATLMMENVGFNPERIAISGYADTRPKSPYLDKEGEAKSGKELREARKANRRVELIFTRPVKKERTRKFFPDPRAG
;
A
#
# COMPACT_ATOMS: atom_id res chain seq x y z
N MET A 1 -31.77 -64.24 -132.65
CA MET A 1 -30.68 -63.25 -132.80
C MET A 1 -31.35 -61.91 -133.06
N PHE A 2 -31.08 -60.88 -132.23
CA PHE A 2 -31.51 -59.47 -132.32
C PHE A 2 -33.05 -59.21 -132.25
N GLY A 3 -33.64 -58.30 -131.47
CA GLY A 3 -33.14 -57.20 -130.66
C GLY A 3 -33.91 -55.92 -131.04
N GLU A 4 -34.91 -55.49 -130.25
CA GLU A 4 -35.45 -54.12 -130.30
C GLU A 4 -35.74 -53.58 -128.90
N LYS A 5 -35.03 -52.50 -128.55
CA LYS A 5 -35.31 -51.58 -127.45
C LYS A 5 -36.17 -50.44 -127.98
N LYS A 6 -37.23 -50.03 -127.26
CA LYS A 6 -37.73 -48.63 -127.22
C LYS A 6 -38.68 -48.45 -126.02
N THR A 7 -38.23 -47.69 -125.01
CA THR A 7 -38.68 -46.33 -124.61
C THR A 7 -39.68 -46.31 -123.45
N ARG A 8 -39.18 -46.38 -122.21
CA ARG A 8 -39.92 -46.04 -120.98
C ARG A 8 -39.15 -45.07 -120.07
N SER A 9 -38.37 -44.15 -120.65
CA SER A 9 -37.46 -43.25 -119.90
C SER A 9 -37.93 -41.79 -119.81
N LYS A 10 -38.99 -41.37 -120.52
CA LYS A 10 -39.46 -39.98 -120.49
C LYS A 10 -40.64 -39.74 -119.53
N GLU A 11 -41.52 -40.72 -119.34
CA GLU A 11 -42.70 -40.58 -118.46
C GLU A 11 -42.35 -40.57 -116.97
N ALA A 12 -41.27 -41.23 -116.54
CA ALA A 12 -40.88 -41.23 -115.13
C ALA A 12 -40.19 -39.93 -114.67
N LYS A 13 -39.58 -39.16 -115.58
CA LYS A 13 -38.81 -37.96 -115.22
C LYS A 13 -39.69 -36.78 -114.82
N TRP A 14 -40.87 -36.60 -115.42
CA TRP A 14 -41.77 -35.50 -115.06
C TRP A 14 -42.41 -35.71 -113.68
N MET A 15 -42.70 -36.96 -113.32
CA MET A 15 -43.22 -37.32 -111.99
C MET A 15 -42.24 -36.98 -110.87
N VAL A 16 -40.94 -37.19 -111.09
CA VAL A 16 -39.91 -36.85 -110.10
C VAL A 16 -39.80 -35.33 -109.95
N THR A 17 -39.81 -34.57 -111.04
CA THR A 17 -39.79 -33.09 -110.96
C THR A 17 -41.07 -32.50 -110.37
N PHE A 18 -42.22 -33.14 -110.61
CA PHE A 18 -43.49 -32.72 -110.02
C PHE A 18 -43.54 -33.02 -108.52
N ALA A 19 -43.07 -34.21 -108.10
CA ALA A 19 -42.94 -34.55 -106.69
C ALA A 19 -42.01 -33.55 -105.98
N ASP A 20 -40.86 -33.22 -106.59
CA ASP A 20 -39.88 -32.30 -106.01
C ASP A 20 -40.44 -30.87 -105.84
N LEU A 21 -41.21 -30.39 -106.83
CA LEU A 21 -41.91 -29.10 -106.77
C LEU A 21 -42.98 -29.09 -105.67
N ILE A 22 -43.73 -30.18 -105.49
CA ILE A 22 -44.73 -30.30 -104.41
C ILE A 22 -44.05 -30.34 -103.03
N THR A 23 -42.91 -31.03 -102.88
CA THR A 23 -42.13 -30.99 -101.63
C THR A 23 -41.54 -29.61 -101.33
N LEU A 24 -41.08 -28.89 -102.35
CA LEU A 24 -40.61 -27.51 -102.17
C LEU A 24 -41.75 -26.56 -101.80
N LEU A 25 -42.93 -26.73 -102.41
CA LEU A 25 -44.12 -25.96 -102.06
C LEU A 25 -44.57 -26.25 -100.62
N PHE A 26 -44.54 -27.52 -100.21
CA PHE A 26 -44.87 -27.91 -98.84
C PHE A 26 -43.85 -27.35 -97.84
N CYS A 27 -42.55 -27.42 -98.15
CA CYS A 27 -41.51 -26.78 -97.35
C CYS A 27 -41.70 -25.25 -97.26
N PHE A 28 -42.10 -24.61 -98.35
CA PHE A 28 -42.40 -23.17 -98.36
C PHE A 28 -43.58 -22.82 -97.45
N PHE A 29 -44.67 -23.60 -97.48
CA PHE A 29 -45.81 -23.38 -96.58
C PHE A 29 -45.52 -23.69 -95.12
N VAL A 30 -44.72 -24.73 -94.83
CA VAL A 30 -44.23 -25.02 -93.47
C VAL A 30 -43.32 -23.89 -92.99
N TYR A 31 -42.46 -23.35 -93.85
CA TYR A 31 -41.64 -22.18 -93.54
C TYR A 31 -42.51 -20.95 -93.26
N LEU A 32 -43.48 -20.63 -94.11
CA LEU A 32 -44.44 -19.53 -93.90
C LEU A 32 -45.23 -19.68 -92.59
N SER A 33 -45.65 -20.90 -92.24
CA SER A 33 -46.32 -21.21 -90.98
C SER A 33 -45.42 -20.94 -89.76
N LEU A 34 -44.11 -21.21 -89.87
CA LEU A 34 -43.14 -20.91 -88.80
C LEU A 34 -42.91 -19.40 -88.61
N PHE A 35 -43.06 -18.58 -89.65
CA PHE A 35 -42.94 -17.11 -89.55
C PHE A 35 -44.23 -16.44 -89.09
N ASN A 36 -45.38 -17.09 -89.21
CA ASN A 36 -46.65 -16.55 -88.75
C ASN A 36 -46.91 -16.94 -87.29
N LYS A 37 -46.00 -16.56 -86.38
CA LYS A 37 -46.31 -16.54 -84.95
C LYS A 37 -47.13 -15.28 -84.66
N PRO A 38 -48.36 -15.36 -84.13
CA PRO A 38 -48.95 -14.19 -83.52
C PRO A 38 -48.01 -13.75 -82.40
N GLN A 39 -47.46 -12.53 -82.49
CA GLN A 39 -46.81 -11.92 -81.33
C GLN A 39 -47.90 -11.70 -80.28
N VAL A 40 -48.02 -12.64 -79.35
CA VAL A 40 -48.72 -12.41 -78.10
C VAL A 40 -47.75 -11.62 -77.25
N ASP A 41 -47.91 -10.30 -77.24
CA ASP A 41 -47.19 -9.41 -76.33
C ASP A 41 -47.73 -9.64 -74.91
N LEU A 42 -47.19 -10.67 -74.24
CA LEU A 42 -47.49 -10.95 -72.84
C LEU A 42 -46.84 -9.84 -72.00
N LYS A 43 -47.57 -8.74 -71.80
CA LYS A 43 -47.19 -7.74 -70.81
C LYS A 43 -47.21 -8.43 -69.44
N THR A 44 -46.02 -8.64 -68.87
CA THR A 44 -45.86 -9.10 -67.49
C THR A 44 -45.76 -7.87 -66.60
N GLY A 45 -46.58 -7.82 -65.56
CA GLY A 45 -46.71 -6.65 -64.71
C GLY A 45 -47.54 -6.95 -63.48
N PHE A 46 -47.62 -5.99 -62.57
CA PHE A 46 -48.31 -6.13 -61.30
C PHE A 46 -49.67 -5.42 -61.36
N ILE A 47 -50.72 -6.09 -60.86
CA ILE A 47 -52.03 -5.49 -60.59
C ILE A 47 -52.37 -5.75 -59.13
N VAL A 48 -52.84 -4.73 -58.43
CA VAL A 48 -53.49 -4.91 -57.13
C VAL A 48 -54.94 -5.30 -57.39
N SER A 49 -55.28 -6.56 -57.06
CA SER A 49 -56.63 -7.09 -57.21
C SER A 49 -57.49 -6.84 -55.96
N GLU A 50 -58.80 -6.83 -56.13
CA GLU A 50 -59.78 -6.74 -55.03
C GLU A 50 -59.58 -7.89 -54.01
N GLN A 51 -59.25 -9.09 -54.49
CA GLN A 51 -58.90 -10.25 -53.66
C GLN A 51 -57.67 -9.97 -52.79
N THR A 52 -56.66 -9.31 -53.34
CA THR A 52 -55.44 -8.91 -52.63
C THR A 52 -55.78 -7.91 -51.51
N ILE A 53 -56.60 -6.91 -51.78
CA ILE A 53 -57.00 -5.89 -50.80
C ILE A 53 -57.84 -6.51 -49.69
N SER A 54 -58.78 -7.40 -50.04
CA SER A 54 -59.60 -8.13 -49.07
C SER A 54 -58.75 -8.95 -48.09
N ASN A 55 -57.73 -9.66 -48.58
CA ASN A 55 -56.82 -10.45 -47.74
C ASN A 55 -55.93 -9.61 -46.81
N LEU A 56 -55.68 -8.35 -47.16
CA LEU A 56 -54.89 -7.40 -46.36
C LEU A 56 -55.76 -6.63 -45.36
N THR A 57 -57.07 -6.56 -45.61
CA THR A 57 -58.04 -5.89 -44.74
C THR A 57 -58.15 -6.65 -43.42
N GLY A 58 -57.89 -5.97 -42.30
CA GLY A 58 -57.82 -6.57 -40.96
C GLY A 58 -56.46 -7.13 -40.55
N ARG A 59 -55.49 -7.21 -41.48
CA ARG A 59 -54.08 -7.56 -41.18
C ARG A 59 -53.14 -6.36 -41.18
N LEU A 60 -53.47 -5.32 -41.95
CA LEU A 60 -52.71 -4.07 -42.00
C LEU A 60 -53.54 -2.90 -41.46
N PRO A 61 -52.89 -1.84 -40.95
CA PRO A 61 -53.53 -0.59 -40.55
C PRO A 61 -54.41 0.00 -41.66
N GLU A 62 -55.55 0.59 -41.28
CA GLU A 62 -56.53 1.11 -42.24
C GLU A 62 -55.95 2.15 -43.22
N ASN A 63 -54.98 2.95 -42.79
CA ASN A 63 -54.32 3.94 -43.65
C ASN A 63 -53.50 3.28 -44.77
N ILE A 64 -52.86 2.13 -44.50
CA ILE A 64 -52.10 1.37 -45.50
C ILE A 64 -53.05 0.64 -46.45
N VAL A 65 -54.11 0.02 -45.91
CA VAL A 65 -55.14 -0.66 -46.73
C VAL A 65 -55.84 0.33 -47.65
N LYS A 66 -56.12 1.56 -47.20
CA LYS A 66 -56.63 2.65 -48.06
C LYS A 66 -55.65 3.03 -49.17
N GLY A 67 -54.35 3.02 -48.89
CA GLY A 67 -53.29 3.19 -49.90
C GLY A 67 -53.35 2.11 -50.99
N PHE A 68 -53.42 0.84 -50.61
CA PHE A 68 -53.58 -0.27 -51.57
C PHE A 68 -54.89 -0.20 -52.36
N LYS A 69 -55.98 0.21 -51.71
CA LYS A 69 -57.27 0.42 -52.38
C LYS A 69 -57.20 1.53 -53.44
N SER A 70 -56.37 2.55 -53.23
CA SER A 70 -56.15 3.59 -54.25
C SER A 70 -55.38 3.10 -55.50
N MET A 71 -54.74 1.93 -55.43
CA MET A 71 -54.03 1.27 -56.54
C MET A 71 -54.83 0.12 -57.15
N GLU A 72 -56.07 -0.10 -56.70
CA GLU A 72 -56.92 -1.19 -57.19
C GLU A 72 -57.15 -1.08 -58.71
N GLY A 73 -56.85 -2.16 -59.44
CA GLY A 73 -57.00 -2.21 -60.90
C GLY A 73 -55.96 -1.43 -61.70
N THR A 74 -54.99 -0.78 -61.06
CA THR A 74 -53.86 -0.14 -61.77
C THR A 74 -52.82 -1.18 -62.20
N TYR A 75 -52.37 -1.09 -63.45
CA TYR A 75 -51.36 -1.98 -64.03
C TYR A 75 -49.98 -1.32 -63.97
N PHE A 76 -48.99 -2.04 -63.45
CA PHE A 76 -47.61 -1.59 -63.37
C PHE A 76 -46.72 -2.49 -64.24
N ASP A 77 -46.07 -1.91 -65.25
CA ASP A 77 -45.20 -2.63 -66.18
C ASP A 77 -43.91 -3.15 -65.53
N THR A 78 -43.47 -2.56 -64.41
CA THR A 78 -42.24 -2.93 -63.69
C THR A 78 -42.44 -2.91 -62.18
N LYS A 79 -41.62 -3.68 -61.46
CA LYS A 79 -41.62 -3.72 -59.99
C LYS A 79 -41.25 -2.35 -59.41
N GLU A 80 -40.34 -1.64 -60.07
CA GLU A 80 -39.81 -0.34 -59.65
C GLU A 80 -40.92 0.72 -59.64
N MET A 81 -41.75 0.78 -60.69
CA MET A 81 -42.89 1.70 -60.76
C MET A 81 -43.95 1.42 -59.69
N PHE A 82 -44.21 0.14 -59.42
CA PHE A 82 -45.12 -0.25 -58.33
C PHE A 82 -44.57 0.20 -56.97
N THR A 83 -43.27 -0.01 -56.74
CA THR A 83 -42.60 0.33 -55.48
C THR A 83 -42.56 1.84 -55.26
N GLU A 84 -42.24 2.64 -56.28
CA GLU A 84 -42.27 4.11 -56.22
C GLU A 84 -43.67 4.63 -55.86
N LYS A 85 -44.71 4.07 -56.50
CA LYS A 85 -46.09 4.45 -56.21
C LYS A 85 -46.49 4.09 -54.78
N LEU A 86 -46.08 2.91 -54.30
CA LEU A 86 -46.30 2.45 -52.94
C LEU A 86 -45.64 3.40 -51.92
N GLU A 87 -44.39 3.78 -52.16
CA GLU A 87 -43.63 4.68 -51.30
C GLU A 87 -44.22 6.09 -51.22
N THR A 88 -44.75 6.61 -52.34
CA THR A 88 -45.45 7.92 -52.33
C THR A 88 -46.75 7.90 -51.54
N LEU A 89 -47.45 6.76 -51.49
CA LEU A 89 -48.74 6.62 -50.82
C LEU A 89 -48.61 6.31 -49.33
N ILE A 90 -47.62 5.51 -48.94
CA ILE A 90 -47.35 5.16 -47.54
C ILE A 90 -46.50 6.24 -46.86
N GLY A 91 -45.72 7.00 -47.64
CA GLY A 91 -44.82 8.05 -47.19
C GLY A 91 -43.57 7.50 -46.50
N GLN A 92 -42.39 8.03 -46.83
CA GLN A 92 -41.10 7.65 -46.20
C GLN A 92 -41.07 7.75 -44.66
N LYS A 93 -42.09 8.35 -44.02
CA LYS A 93 -42.14 8.62 -42.58
C LYS A 93 -42.73 7.49 -41.71
N GLN A 94 -43.18 6.37 -42.28
CA GLN A 94 -43.69 5.22 -41.50
C GLN A 94 -42.81 3.98 -41.53
N THR A 95 -41.56 4.04 -42.02
CA THR A 95 -40.62 2.92 -41.91
C THR A 95 -40.23 2.61 -40.47
N SER A 96 -40.34 3.57 -39.54
CA SER A 96 -40.12 3.34 -38.10
C SER A 96 -41.19 2.48 -37.43
N LEU A 97 -42.36 2.27 -38.05
CA LEU A 97 -43.42 1.38 -37.53
C LEU A 97 -43.18 -0.10 -37.86
N PHE A 98 -42.24 -0.40 -38.76
CA PHE A 98 -41.95 -1.76 -39.24
C PHE A 98 -40.51 -2.19 -39.03
N LYS A 99 -39.69 -1.37 -38.37
CA LYS A 99 -38.33 -1.77 -37.98
C LYS A 99 -38.40 -2.61 -36.72
N THR A 100 -37.65 -3.71 -36.71
CA THR A 100 -37.43 -4.52 -35.52
C THR A 100 -36.76 -3.66 -34.46
N GLN A 101 -37.40 -3.50 -33.31
CA GLN A 101 -36.83 -2.73 -32.20
C GLN A 101 -35.79 -3.60 -31.46
N ILE A 102 -34.53 -3.18 -31.41
CA ILE A 102 -33.57 -3.80 -30.48
C ILE A 102 -33.92 -3.32 -29.07
N LEU A 103 -34.44 -4.22 -28.26
CA LEU A 103 -34.53 -4.01 -26.81
C LEU A 103 -33.23 -4.52 -26.20
N ILE A 104 -32.45 -3.70 -25.50
CA ILE A 104 -31.52 -4.25 -24.52
C ILE A 104 -32.35 -4.69 -23.32
N GLU A 105 -32.83 -5.92 -23.32
CA GLU A 105 -33.12 -6.56 -22.05
C GLU A 105 -31.79 -7.00 -21.44
N SER A 106 -31.45 -6.37 -20.31
CA SER A 106 -30.26 -6.67 -19.54
C SER A 106 -30.19 -8.16 -19.21
N ILE A 107 -29.16 -8.81 -19.71
CA ILE A 107 -28.56 -9.98 -19.10
C ILE A 107 -27.84 -9.50 -17.83
N ALA A 108 -28.23 -10.09 -16.70
CA ALA A 108 -27.75 -9.87 -15.33
C ALA A 108 -28.00 -8.48 -14.68
N LYS A 109 -28.72 -8.46 -13.55
CA LYS A 109 -28.49 -7.46 -12.48
C LYS A 109 -27.03 -7.63 -12.05
N GLY A 110 -26.21 -6.60 -11.92
CA GLY A 110 -26.42 -5.28 -11.31
C GLY A 110 -25.23 -5.02 -10.37
N GLU A 111 -24.78 -6.08 -9.68
CA GLU A 111 -23.58 -6.14 -8.86
C GLU A 111 -22.87 -7.48 -9.14
N VAL A 112 -21.55 -7.46 -9.30
CA VAL A 112 -20.72 -8.64 -9.62
C VAL A 112 -19.48 -8.59 -8.75
N LEU A 113 -19.10 -9.73 -8.15
CA LEU A 113 -17.84 -9.84 -7.41
C LEU A 113 -16.66 -9.83 -8.37
N GLU A 114 -15.59 -9.13 -8.01
CA GLU A 114 -14.34 -9.06 -8.77
C GLU A 114 -13.76 -10.45 -9.09
N SER A 115 -13.80 -11.36 -8.11
CA SER A 115 -13.41 -12.77 -8.25
C SER A 115 -14.21 -13.60 -9.26
N ALA A 116 -15.29 -13.07 -9.85
CA ALA A 116 -16.07 -13.76 -10.88
C ALA A 116 -15.25 -14.05 -12.16
N SER A 117 -14.09 -13.40 -12.35
CA SER A 117 -13.14 -13.58 -13.45
C SER A 117 -13.72 -13.26 -14.84
N VAL A 118 -14.63 -14.08 -15.38
CA VAL A 118 -15.22 -13.87 -16.71
C VAL A 118 -16.73 -13.88 -16.62
N MET A 119 -17.33 -12.71 -16.82
CA MET A 119 -18.77 -12.55 -16.94
C MET A 119 -19.20 -12.57 -18.41
N LYS A 120 -20.34 -13.22 -18.71
CA LYS A 120 -20.98 -13.13 -20.01
C LYS A 120 -22.08 -12.08 -19.96
N VAL A 121 -21.88 -10.97 -20.66
CA VAL A 121 -22.91 -9.95 -20.86
C VAL A 121 -23.54 -10.24 -22.21
N GLY A 122 -24.85 -10.46 -22.24
CA GLY A 122 -25.51 -10.71 -23.52
C GLY A 122 -26.48 -9.62 -23.94
N ILE A 123 -26.73 -9.66 -25.22
CA ILE A 123 -27.52 -8.72 -26.00
C ILE A 123 -28.65 -9.53 -26.61
N ILE A 124 -29.88 -9.24 -26.21
CA ILE A 124 -31.07 -9.99 -26.61
C ILE A 124 -31.89 -9.14 -27.57
N LEU A 125 -32.56 -9.78 -28.52
CA LEU A 125 -33.50 -9.18 -29.46
C LEU A 125 -34.89 -9.78 -29.26
N ASN A 126 -35.93 -9.00 -29.55
CA ASN A 126 -37.31 -9.50 -29.59
C ASN A 126 -37.54 -10.50 -30.74
N GLU A 127 -36.89 -10.29 -31.89
CA GLU A 127 -37.02 -11.09 -33.10
C GLU A 127 -35.66 -11.53 -33.68
N LYS A 128 -35.69 -12.52 -34.56
CA LYS A 128 -34.47 -13.05 -35.21
C LYS A 128 -34.01 -12.07 -36.26
N VAL A 129 -32.70 -11.89 -36.39
CA VAL A 129 -32.13 -11.06 -37.46
C VAL A 129 -32.13 -11.79 -38.80
N GLU A 130 -32.46 -11.09 -39.88
CA GLU A 130 -32.46 -11.65 -41.24
C GLU A 130 -31.06 -11.73 -41.86
N GLU A 131 -30.11 -10.95 -41.33
CA GLU A 131 -28.68 -10.93 -41.69
C GLU A 131 -27.83 -10.69 -40.43
N ASP A 132 -26.52 -10.94 -40.50
CA ASP A 132 -25.59 -10.70 -39.38
C ASP A 132 -25.65 -9.25 -38.89
N LEU A 133 -26.06 -9.07 -37.63
CA LEU A 133 -26.17 -7.75 -37.01
C LEU A 133 -24.92 -7.43 -36.20
N ARG A 134 -24.21 -6.36 -36.59
CA ARG A 134 -23.05 -5.84 -35.87
C ARG A 134 -23.46 -4.77 -34.87
N ILE A 135 -23.17 -5.00 -33.61
CA ILE A 135 -23.55 -4.14 -32.49
C ILE A 135 -22.29 -3.53 -31.89
N PRO A 136 -21.98 -2.25 -32.19
CA PRO A 136 -20.91 -1.55 -31.51
C PRO A 136 -21.28 -1.31 -30.04
N LEU A 137 -20.34 -1.58 -29.14
CA LEU A 137 -20.46 -1.40 -27.70
C LEU A 137 -19.50 -0.29 -27.25
N PHE A 138 -19.99 0.57 -26.36
CA PHE A 138 -19.23 1.63 -25.73
C PHE A 138 -19.18 1.38 -24.23
N PHE A 139 -18.00 1.52 -23.65
CA PHE A 139 -17.76 1.31 -22.22
C PHE A 139 -17.30 2.63 -21.59
N ALA A 140 -17.96 3.02 -20.51
CA ALA A 140 -17.67 4.20 -19.69
C ALA A 140 -17.82 3.82 -18.21
N GLY A 141 -17.72 4.79 -17.30
CA GLY A 141 -17.81 4.56 -15.85
C GLY A 141 -16.56 5.03 -15.11
N ASN A 142 -16.45 4.66 -13.83
CA ASN A 142 -15.27 4.96 -13.00
C ASN A 142 -14.31 3.77 -12.87
N ALA A 143 -14.72 2.55 -13.21
CA ALA A 143 -13.83 1.40 -13.29
C ALA A 143 -12.76 1.61 -14.40
N ARG A 144 -11.51 1.32 -14.08
CA ARG A 144 -10.33 1.40 -14.96
C ARG A 144 -10.40 0.32 -16.01
N ARG A 145 -10.48 0.78 -17.25
CA ARG A 145 -10.60 -0.07 -18.43
C ARG A 145 -9.22 -0.47 -18.96
N GLY A 146 -9.02 -1.78 -19.11
CA GLY A 146 -7.87 -2.38 -19.78
C GLY A 146 -7.97 -2.48 -21.30
N PRO A 147 -7.02 -3.16 -21.94
CA PRO A 147 -6.98 -3.33 -23.40
C PRO A 147 -8.16 -4.17 -23.92
N VAL A 148 -8.37 -4.12 -25.23
CA VAL A 148 -9.31 -5.01 -25.94
C VAL A 148 -8.50 -6.13 -26.57
N ASP A 149 -8.59 -7.32 -25.99
CA ASP A 149 -7.82 -8.49 -26.44
C ASP A 149 -8.62 -9.80 -26.14
N PRO A 150 -9.09 -10.50 -27.19
CA PRO A 150 -9.80 -11.77 -27.04
C PRO A 150 -8.98 -12.88 -26.37
N GLU A 151 -7.66 -12.91 -26.53
CA GLU A 151 -6.81 -13.93 -25.91
C GLU A 151 -6.63 -13.65 -24.41
N MET A 152 -6.52 -12.37 -24.06
CA MET A 152 -6.40 -11.91 -22.68
C MET A 152 -7.71 -12.04 -21.90
N CYS A 153 -8.84 -11.78 -22.54
CA CYS A 153 -10.17 -11.91 -21.93
C CYS A 153 -10.65 -13.37 -21.92
N THR A 154 -9.88 -14.21 -21.24
CA THR A 154 -10.18 -15.61 -20.92
C THR A 154 -9.63 -15.94 -19.53
N ILE A 155 -10.11 -17.01 -18.89
CA ILE A 155 -9.59 -17.43 -17.57
C ILE A 155 -8.08 -17.69 -17.65
N GLU A 156 -7.60 -18.32 -18.73
CA GLU A 156 -6.17 -18.58 -18.94
C GLU A 156 -5.37 -17.30 -19.21
N GLY A 157 -5.95 -16.36 -19.96
CA GLY A 157 -5.35 -15.06 -20.27
C GLY A 157 -5.12 -14.20 -19.04
N LEU A 158 -6.13 -14.09 -18.18
CA LEU A 158 -6.05 -13.37 -16.90
C LEU A 158 -4.96 -13.95 -15.99
N MET A 159 -4.78 -15.28 -15.98
CA MET A 159 -3.78 -15.95 -15.14
C MET A 159 -2.34 -15.81 -15.67
N LYS A 160 -2.16 -15.62 -16.98
CA LYS A 160 -0.85 -15.66 -17.64
C LYS A 160 -0.07 -14.34 -17.56
N ASN A 161 -0.77 -13.20 -17.53
CA ASN A 161 -0.18 -11.86 -17.53
C ASN A 161 -0.54 -11.02 -16.27
N PRO A 162 -0.42 -11.55 -15.04
CA PRO A 162 -1.00 -10.92 -13.86
C PRO A 162 -0.46 -9.52 -13.57
N LYS A 163 0.83 -9.26 -13.85
CA LYS A 163 1.43 -7.96 -13.51
C LYS A 163 1.05 -6.81 -14.44
N GLU A 164 0.71 -7.10 -15.68
CA GLU A 164 0.38 -6.07 -16.68
C GLU A 164 -1.10 -5.69 -16.63
N ILE A 165 -1.96 -6.59 -16.13
CA ILE A 165 -3.40 -6.37 -16.05
C ILE A 165 -3.87 -5.86 -14.69
N GLN A 166 -3.05 -6.00 -13.65
CA GLN A 166 -3.34 -5.59 -12.26
C GLN A 166 -3.60 -4.09 -12.06
N GLU A 167 -3.37 -3.25 -13.07
CA GLU A 167 -3.70 -1.82 -13.00
C GLU A 167 -5.12 -1.50 -13.51
N PHE A 168 -5.82 -2.48 -14.06
CA PHE A 168 -7.16 -2.37 -14.62
C PHE A 168 -8.14 -3.22 -13.82
N ASP A 169 -9.39 -2.78 -13.75
CA ASP A 169 -10.46 -3.49 -13.03
C ASP A 169 -11.18 -4.46 -13.99
N TYR A 170 -11.14 -4.18 -15.30
CA TYR A 170 -11.65 -5.07 -16.33
C TYR A 170 -10.95 -4.97 -17.68
N VAL A 171 -10.98 -6.08 -18.43
CA VAL A 171 -10.48 -6.23 -19.80
C VAL A 171 -11.62 -6.69 -20.70
N LEU A 172 -11.59 -6.28 -21.97
CA LEU A 172 -12.63 -6.62 -22.95
C LEU A 172 -12.11 -7.59 -23.99
N GLY A 173 -12.92 -8.58 -24.38
CA GLY A 173 -12.61 -9.42 -25.53
C GLY A 173 -12.91 -8.74 -26.86
N ALA A 174 -13.97 -7.92 -26.93
CA ALA A 174 -14.39 -7.22 -28.14
C ALA A 174 -15.21 -5.96 -27.80
N GLU A 175 -15.19 -4.98 -28.71
CA GLU A 175 -16.07 -3.80 -28.67
C GLU A 175 -17.22 -3.90 -29.69
N ILE A 176 -17.26 -4.96 -30.47
CA ILE A 176 -18.31 -5.21 -31.46
C ILE A 176 -18.81 -6.62 -31.24
N GLU A 177 -20.08 -6.74 -30.91
CA GLU A 177 -20.74 -8.03 -30.81
C GLU A 177 -21.52 -8.33 -32.10
N ILE A 178 -21.52 -9.57 -32.54
CA ILE A 178 -22.21 -10.00 -33.76
C ILE A 178 -23.31 -10.96 -33.37
N ILE A 179 -24.56 -10.61 -33.68
CA ILE A 179 -25.68 -11.55 -33.63
C ILE A 179 -25.79 -12.21 -35.01
N PRO A 180 -25.52 -13.51 -35.14
CA PRO A 180 -25.56 -14.20 -36.43
C PRO A 180 -26.98 -14.24 -37.02
N GLN A 181 -27.07 -14.35 -38.33
CA GLN A 181 -28.33 -14.58 -39.03
C GLN A 181 -29.18 -15.69 -38.38
N GLY A 182 -30.46 -15.40 -38.12
CA GLY A 182 -31.40 -16.36 -37.55
C GLY A 182 -31.32 -16.53 -36.04
N GLU A 183 -30.39 -15.85 -35.36
CA GLU A 183 -30.30 -15.80 -33.90
C GLU A 183 -31.01 -14.58 -33.31
N LYS A 184 -31.31 -14.64 -32.01
CA LYS A 184 -31.92 -13.55 -31.24
C LYS A 184 -31.02 -13.02 -30.13
N GLU A 185 -29.93 -13.69 -29.83
CA GLU A 185 -29.06 -13.35 -28.71
C GLU A 185 -27.59 -13.58 -29.06
N ALA A 186 -26.73 -12.75 -28.48
CA ALA A 186 -25.29 -12.98 -28.49
C ALA A 186 -24.71 -12.55 -27.13
N TYR A 187 -23.51 -13.05 -26.81
CA TYR A 187 -22.89 -12.89 -25.50
C TYR A 187 -21.43 -12.53 -25.68
N PHE A 188 -21.03 -11.36 -25.18
CA PHE A 188 -19.65 -10.97 -25.14
C PHE A 188 -19.05 -11.22 -23.75
N PRO A 189 -17.77 -11.63 -23.66
CA PRO A 189 -17.08 -11.76 -22.39
C PRO A 189 -16.64 -10.39 -21.87
N LEU A 190 -16.96 -10.10 -20.61
CA LEU A 190 -16.39 -9.03 -19.80
C LEU A 190 -15.51 -9.70 -18.74
N CYS A 191 -14.21 -9.44 -18.79
CA CYS A 191 -13.25 -10.10 -17.91
C CYS A 191 -12.88 -9.15 -16.77
N LEU A 192 -13.26 -9.50 -15.56
CA LEU A 192 -12.88 -8.79 -14.34
C LEU A 192 -11.48 -9.23 -13.92
N VAL A 193 -10.64 -8.27 -13.60
CA VAL A 193 -9.31 -8.54 -13.05
C VAL A 193 -9.48 -8.63 -11.54
N ASN A 194 -9.05 -9.74 -10.94
CA ASN A 194 -9.11 -9.93 -9.49
C ASN A 194 -7.74 -9.72 -8.86
N ASP A 195 -7.65 -8.85 -7.86
CA ASP A 195 -6.40 -8.63 -7.14
C ASP A 195 -6.45 -8.99 -5.65
N LYS A 196 -5.78 -8.23 -4.77
CA LYS A 196 -5.73 -8.41 -3.31
C LYS A 196 -5.83 -7.07 -2.57
N LEU A 197 -6.23 -6.03 -3.28
CA LEU A 197 -6.34 -4.67 -2.84
C LEU A 197 -7.79 -4.45 -2.43
N TYR A 198 -8.02 -3.79 -1.31
CA TYR A 198 -9.37 -3.37 -0.96
C TYR A 198 -9.75 -2.11 -1.74
N GLU A 199 -10.80 -2.17 -2.54
CA GLU A 199 -11.30 -1.06 -3.37
C GLU A 199 -12.76 -0.67 -3.04
N GLU A 200 -13.16 0.53 -3.44
CA GLU A 200 -14.57 0.96 -3.36
C GLU A 200 -15.36 0.37 -4.54
N PRO A 201 -16.67 0.12 -4.40
CA PRO A 201 -17.47 -0.37 -5.52
C PRO A 201 -17.40 0.54 -6.75
N GLU A 202 -17.14 -0.07 -7.91
CA GLU A 202 -16.93 0.66 -9.16
C GLU A 202 -18.02 0.35 -10.17
N GLU A 203 -18.29 1.28 -11.08
CA GLU A 203 -19.33 1.17 -12.09
C GLU A 203 -18.73 1.08 -13.49
N ILE A 204 -19.17 0.09 -14.27
CA ILE A 204 -19.01 -0.03 -15.70
C ILE A 204 -20.35 0.30 -16.37
N LEU A 205 -20.36 1.34 -17.20
CA LEU A 205 -21.47 1.72 -18.06
C LEU A 205 -21.27 1.15 -19.45
N VAL A 206 -22.11 0.19 -19.84
CA VAL A 206 -22.15 -0.41 -21.17
C VAL A 206 -23.24 0.26 -21.99
N GLN A 207 -22.93 0.82 -23.15
CA GLN A 207 -23.85 1.52 -24.03
C GLN A 207 -23.82 0.95 -25.45
N ILE A 208 -24.99 0.76 -26.07
CA ILE A 208 -25.08 0.40 -27.49
C ILE A 208 -24.83 1.61 -28.39
N GLY A 209 -23.88 1.43 -29.30
CA GLY A 209 -23.47 2.35 -30.34
C GLY A 209 -24.49 2.52 -31.46
N LYS A 210 -24.13 3.31 -32.48
CA LYS A 210 -25.07 3.64 -33.55
C LYS A 210 -25.26 2.40 -34.42
N LEU A 211 -26.50 1.96 -34.56
CA LEU A 211 -26.86 0.79 -35.34
C LEU A 211 -27.02 1.16 -36.82
N ARG A 212 -26.82 0.18 -37.70
CA ARG A 212 -27.04 0.27 -39.15
C ARG A 212 -27.99 -0.87 -39.57
N GLY A 213 -28.74 -0.69 -40.65
CA GLY A 213 -29.72 -1.67 -41.14
C GLY A 213 -31.14 -1.40 -40.61
N ASP A 214 -32.01 -2.41 -40.69
CA ASP A 214 -33.44 -2.34 -40.36
C ASP A 214 -33.74 -2.42 -38.85
N VAL A 215 -32.82 -1.91 -38.04
CA VAL A 215 -32.85 -2.06 -36.60
C VAL A 215 -32.66 -0.72 -35.89
N GLU A 216 -33.55 -0.43 -34.93
CA GLU A 216 -33.55 0.80 -34.14
C GLU A 216 -33.26 0.52 -32.65
N ARG A 217 -32.62 1.48 -31.98
CA ARG A 217 -32.37 1.43 -30.54
C ARG A 217 -33.70 1.52 -29.78
N GLY A 218 -33.98 0.57 -28.90
CA GLY A 218 -35.08 0.64 -27.94
C GLY A 218 -34.81 1.60 -26.78
N ASN A 219 -35.70 1.58 -25.78
CA ASN A 219 -35.67 2.52 -24.63
C ASN A 219 -34.48 2.33 -23.67
N PHE A 220 -33.92 1.13 -23.60
CA PHE A 220 -32.76 0.81 -22.78
C PHE A 220 -31.54 0.72 -23.70
N VAL A 221 -30.69 1.74 -23.69
CA VAL A 221 -29.48 1.80 -24.54
C VAL A 221 -28.20 1.68 -23.72
N THR A 222 -28.32 1.78 -22.39
CA THR A 222 -27.21 1.81 -21.43
C THR A 222 -27.54 0.92 -20.25
N ARG A 223 -26.53 0.18 -19.76
CA ARG A 223 -26.61 -0.65 -18.56
C ARG A 223 -25.41 -0.40 -17.66
N SER A 224 -25.68 -0.35 -16.37
CA SER A 224 -24.68 -0.27 -15.31
C SER A 224 -24.39 -1.65 -14.75
N ILE A 225 -23.10 -1.94 -14.58
CA ILE A 225 -22.56 -3.13 -13.92
C ILE A 225 -21.69 -2.60 -12.79
N ILE A 226 -22.02 -2.94 -11.55
CA ILE A 226 -21.22 -2.54 -10.39
C ILE A 226 -20.27 -3.69 -10.03
N ILE A 227 -18.97 -3.43 -10.02
CA ILE A 227 -17.94 -4.34 -9.50
C ILE A 227 -17.91 -4.17 -7.98
N GLN A 228 -18.00 -5.29 -7.27
CA GLN A 228 -17.89 -5.37 -5.82
C GLN A 228 -16.58 -6.08 -5.50
N ASP A 229 -15.73 -5.37 -4.75
CA ASP A 229 -14.52 -5.88 -4.12
C ASP A 229 -14.85 -7.10 -3.24
N ASP A 230 -14.09 -8.18 -3.34
CA ASP A 230 -14.24 -9.35 -2.47
C ASP A 230 -13.23 -9.42 -1.31
N GLU A 231 -12.35 -8.43 -1.23
CA GLU A 231 -11.40 -8.25 -0.16
C GLU A 231 -12.12 -7.82 1.13
N PRO A 232 -11.71 -8.38 2.28
CA PRO A 232 -12.25 -7.92 3.55
C PRO A 232 -11.78 -6.50 3.85
N LEU A 233 -12.61 -5.76 4.58
CA LEU A 233 -12.25 -4.44 5.10
C LEU A 233 -10.85 -4.48 5.76
N PRO A 234 -9.92 -3.57 5.40
CA PRO A 234 -8.55 -3.60 5.89
C PRO A 234 -8.47 -3.47 7.41
N THR A 235 -7.45 -4.07 8.01
CA THR A 235 -7.17 -3.90 9.44
C THR A 235 -5.91 -3.08 9.66
N VAL A 236 -5.98 -2.07 10.55
CA VAL A 236 -4.85 -1.20 10.90
C VAL A 236 -4.26 -1.55 12.27
N THR A 237 -2.93 -1.62 12.37
CA THR A 237 -2.23 -1.91 13.62
C THR A 237 -0.94 -1.10 13.76
N PHE A 238 -0.58 -0.72 14.99
CA PHE A 238 0.73 -0.10 15.21
C PHE A 238 1.87 -1.09 14.96
N GLU A 239 2.94 -0.60 14.32
CA GLU A 239 4.15 -1.39 14.03
C GLU A 239 4.83 -1.91 15.31
N ILE A 240 4.87 -1.06 16.34
CA ILE A 240 5.57 -1.33 17.59
C ILE A 240 4.61 -1.09 18.75
N PRO A 241 4.39 -2.05 19.66
CA PRO A 241 3.47 -1.87 20.79
C PRO A 241 4.06 -1.02 21.92
N ARG A 242 5.39 -1.02 22.10
CA ARG A 242 6.10 -0.27 23.15
C ARG A 242 7.48 0.19 22.72
N ARG A 243 7.87 1.42 23.11
CA ARG A 243 9.22 1.94 22.88
C ARG A 243 9.58 3.07 23.85
N ASP A 244 10.86 3.40 23.87
CA ASP A 244 11.39 4.55 24.59
C ASP A 244 11.63 5.72 23.62
N LEU A 245 11.31 6.94 24.08
CA LEU A 245 11.42 8.18 23.32
C LEU A 245 12.33 9.18 24.03
N TYR A 246 13.17 9.86 23.25
CA TYR A 246 14.13 10.87 23.69
C TYR A 246 13.80 12.22 23.03
N LYS A 247 14.41 13.31 23.49
CA LYS A 247 14.25 14.65 22.88
C LYS A 247 14.52 14.61 21.37
N GLY A 248 13.64 15.23 20.61
CA GLY A 248 13.75 15.32 19.15
C GLY A 248 12.50 14.79 18.45
N ILE A 249 12.66 14.51 17.15
CA ILE A 249 11.57 14.02 16.29
C ILE A 249 11.59 12.49 16.29
N ALA A 250 10.41 11.88 16.38
CA ALA A 250 10.20 10.46 16.21
C ALA A 250 8.96 10.20 15.33
N ASN A 251 8.87 9.02 14.74
CA ASN A 251 7.76 8.68 13.85
C ASN A 251 6.87 7.62 14.51
N ILE A 252 5.55 7.76 14.41
CA ILE A 252 4.58 6.76 14.83
C ILE A 252 4.06 6.09 13.56
N THR A 253 4.28 4.79 13.42
CA THR A 253 3.92 4.02 12.22
C THR A 253 2.76 3.07 12.50
N ALA A 254 1.80 3.01 11.59
CA ALA A 254 0.78 1.98 11.51
C ALA A 254 0.88 1.22 10.19
N HIS A 255 0.65 -0.09 10.23
CA HIS A 255 0.55 -0.98 9.07
C HIS A 255 -0.92 -1.29 8.78
N ILE A 256 -1.25 -1.46 7.50
CA ILE A 256 -2.56 -1.86 7.01
C ILE A 256 -2.48 -3.23 6.31
N SER A 257 -3.48 -4.08 6.51
CA SER A 257 -3.58 -5.38 5.83
C SER A 257 -5.04 -5.83 5.69
N PRO A 258 -5.50 -6.24 4.48
CA PRO A 258 -4.81 -6.13 3.18
C PRO A 258 -4.46 -4.69 2.79
N ILE A 259 -3.70 -4.50 1.71
CA ILE A 259 -3.40 -3.17 1.17
C ILE A 259 -4.72 -2.54 0.72
N SER A 260 -4.89 -1.24 0.92
CA SER A 260 -6.08 -0.50 0.51
C SER A 260 -5.80 0.35 -0.73
N GLY A 261 -6.70 0.32 -1.70
CA GLY A 261 -6.77 1.24 -2.85
C GLY A 261 -7.39 2.58 -2.49
N VAL A 262 -8.00 2.67 -1.30
CA VAL A 262 -8.62 3.90 -0.78
C VAL A 262 -7.76 4.48 0.35
N LYS A 263 -7.73 5.81 0.46
CA LYS A 263 -7.03 6.49 1.57
C LYS A 263 -7.69 6.10 2.90
N THR A 264 -6.86 5.79 3.89
CA THR A 264 -7.28 5.46 5.25
C THR A 264 -6.74 6.51 6.21
N ASP A 265 -7.64 7.21 6.90
CA ASP A 265 -7.29 8.19 7.93
C ASP A 265 -7.51 7.60 9.32
N ILE A 266 -6.49 7.67 10.17
CA ILE A 266 -6.48 7.06 11.51
C ILE A 266 -6.23 8.15 12.57
N PRO A 267 -7.29 8.77 13.12
CA PRO A 267 -7.16 9.73 14.20
C PRO A 267 -6.61 9.07 15.47
N LEU A 268 -5.75 9.78 16.20
CA LEU A 268 -5.09 9.30 17.42
C LEU A 268 -5.59 10.06 18.64
N LYS A 269 -5.90 9.31 19.70
CA LYS A 269 -6.13 9.83 21.05
C LYS A 269 -4.94 9.48 21.95
N PHE A 270 -4.67 10.33 22.94
CA PHE A 270 -3.52 10.17 23.83
C PHE A 270 -3.92 10.19 25.29
N ALA A 271 -3.21 9.39 26.09
CA ALA A 271 -3.41 9.24 27.52
C ALA A 271 -2.08 9.04 28.25
N GLY A 272 -2.11 9.02 29.59
CA GLY A 272 -0.94 8.76 30.44
C GLY A 272 -0.51 9.98 31.25
N THR A 273 0.76 10.04 31.60
CA THR A 273 1.32 11.10 32.45
C THR A 273 2.02 12.20 31.65
N ALA A 274 2.32 11.96 30.37
CA ALA A 274 2.84 12.97 29.44
C ALA A 274 1.73 13.96 29.03
N LYS A 275 2.06 15.25 28.94
CA LYS A 275 1.15 16.32 28.55
C LYS A 275 1.51 16.87 27.17
N GLU A 276 0.52 16.99 26.30
CA GLU A 276 0.68 17.62 24.99
C GLU A 276 1.11 19.10 25.13
N ARG A 277 1.90 19.60 24.18
CA ARG A 277 2.56 20.92 24.14
C ARG A 277 3.58 21.18 25.26
N LYS A 278 3.77 20.23 26.18
CA LYS A 278 4.77 20.30 27.26
C LYS A 278 5.82 19.21 27.16
N ASP A 279 5.37 17.95 27.03
CA ASP A 279 6.23 16.77 26.94
C ASP A 279 6.33 16.25 25.48
N PHE A 280 5.32 16.54 24.65
CA PHE A 280 5.30 16.17 23.24
C PHE A 280 4.32 17.06 22.44
N ARG A 281 4.43 17.09 21.12
CA ARG A 281 3.41 17.63 20.20
C ARG A 281 3.46 16.90 18.85
N PHE A 282 2.35 16.96 18.11
CA PHE A 282 2.30 16.51 16.71
C PHE A 282 2.33 17.75 15.81
N PRO A 283 3.41 18.01 15.05
CA PRO A 283 3.54 19.21 14.21
C PRO A 283 2.42 19.30 13.16
N ASP A 284 2.09 18.17 12.53
CA ASP A 284 1.17 18.09 11.39
C ASP A 284 -0.22 17.54 11.79
N GLY A 285 -0.50 17.43 13.10
CA GLY A 285 -1.74 16.87 13.63
C GLY A 285 -1.63 15.39 14.03
N GLY A 286 -2.56 14.93 14.86
CA GLY A 286 -2.57 13.59 15.45
C GLY A 286 -3.27 12.53 14.60
N THR A 287 -3.10 12.55 13.28
CA THR A 287 -3.75 11.58 12.37
C THR A 287 -2.67 10.87 11.57
N ILE A 288 -2.71 9.54 11.53
CA ILE A 288 -1.90 8.76 10.58
C ILE A 288 -2.70 8.63 9.29
N GLU A 289 -2.13 9.10 8.20
CA GLU A 289 -2.68 8.91 6.86
C GLU A 289 -1.96 7.75 6.17
N ILE A 290 -2.72 6.76 5.70
CA ILE A 290 -2.21 5.69 4.84
C ILE A 290 -2.75 5.97 3.44
N TYR A 291 -1.84 6.21 2.50
CA TYR A 291 -2.17 6.50 1.12
C TYR A 291 -2.52 5.21 0.35
N PRO A 292 -3.37 5.29 -0.68
CA PRO A 292 -3.65 4.17 -1.58
C PRO A 292 -2.39 3.43 -2.04
N TYR A 293 -2.48 2.10 -2.16
CA TYR A 293 -1.41 1.22 -2.62
C TYR A 293 -0.15 1.21 -1.73
N THR A 294 -0.26 1.69 -0.48
CA THR A 294 0.84 1.65 0.51
C THR A 294 0.51 0.72 1.67
N GLU A 295 1.55 0.08 2.22
CA GLU A 295 1.41 -0.88 3.33
C GLU A 295 1.42 -0.22 4.72
N LYS A 296 1.81 1.06 4.80
CA LYS A 296 1.99 1.76 6.07
C LYS A 296 1.88 3.27 5.94
N GLY A 297 1.45 3.91 7.02
CA GLY A 297 1.46 5.37 7.19
C GLY A 297 2.24 5.77 8.43
N THR A 298 2.73 7.01 8.44
CA THR A 298 3.50 7.55 9.56
C THR A 298 3.07 8.96 9.90
N VAL A 299 3.04 9.29 11.18
CA VAL A 299 2.91 10.67 11.67
C VAL A 299 4.13 11.04 12.53
N GLU A 300 4.61 12.27 12.37
CA GLU A 300 5.71 12.78 13.17
C GLU A 300 5.24 13.26 14.54
N ILE A 301 6.00 12.89 15.57
CA ILE A 301 5.83 13.40 16.94
C ILE A 301 7.13 14.06 17.37
N GLU A 302 7.02 15.29 17.86
CA GLU A 302 8.13 16.02 18.46
C GLU A 302 8.08 15.87 19.98
N ILE A 303 9.17 15.38 20.56
CA ILE A 303 9.32 15.19 22.00
C ILE A 303 9.97 16.44 22.60
N ILE A 304 9.17 17.17 23.37
CA ILE A 304 9.55 18.42 24.04
C ILE A 304 10.11 18.05 25.41
N GLN A 305 11.29 18.57 25.75
CA GLN A 305 11.94 18.27 27.03
C GLN A 305 12.46 19.55 27.65
N ASP A 306 11.53 20.39 28.10
CA ASP A 306 11.85 21.68 28.71
C ASP A 306 11.66 21.67 30.24
N GLU A 307 10.89 20.71 30.80
CA GLU A 307 10.57 20.67 32.24
C GLU A 307 10.51 19.26 32.87
N VAL A 308 11.06 18.23 32.22
CA VAL A 308 11.07 16.86 32.81
C VAL A 308 12.25 16.76 33.79
N PRO A 309 12.01 16.51 35.11
CA PRO A 309 13.09 16.35 36.08
C PRO A 309 14.05 15.21 35.68
N LEU A 310 15.33 15.33 36.00
CA LEU A 310 16.32 14.28 35.75
C LEU A 310 15.79 12.92 36.25
N TYR A 311 15.89 11.88 35.42
CA TYR A 311 15.44 10.49 35.70
C TYR A 311 13.92 10.30 35.89
N ALA A 312 13.11 11.34 35.70
CA ALA A 312 11.67 11.17 35.60
C ALA A 312 11.32 10.60 34.23
N THR A 313 10.53 9.53 34.22
CA THR A 313 9.90 9.03 33.00
C THR A 313 8.45 9.52 32.96
N ARG A 314 7.98 9.87 31.76
CA ARG A 314 6.57 10.11 31.49
C ARG A 314 6.06 9.01 30.58
N THR A 315 4.85 8.57 30.82
CA THR A 315 4.18 7.57 29.97
C THR A 315 3.26 8.30 29.02
N LEU A 316 3.46 8.09 27.73
CA LEU A 316 2.59 8.54 26.65
C LEU A 316 1.96 7.30 26.01
N VAL A 317 0.66 7.11 26.22
CA VAL A 317 -0.13 6.08 25.54
C VAL A 317 -0.79 6.73 24.35
N ILE A 318 -0.50 6.24 23.15
CA ILE A 318 -1.13 6.65 21.90
C ILE A 318 -2.07 5.52 21.49
N GLU A 319 -3.31 5.84 21.18
CA GLU A 319 -4.35 4.90 20.85
C GLU A 319 -5.09 5.36 19.58
N MET A 320 -5.45 4.42 18.72
CA MET A 320 -6.30 4.69 17.57
C MET A 320 -7.73 5.02 18.06
N GLU A 321 -8.40 5.99 17.43
CA GLU A 321 -9.76 6.36 17.82
C GLU A 321 -10.81 5.51 17.09
N ASP A 322 -11.24 4.41 17.74
CA ASP A 322 -12.11 3.38 17.17
C ASP A 322 -13.32 3.87 16.36
N ASN A 323 -14.01 4.93 16.79
CA ASN A 323 -15.22 5.41 16.11
C ASN A 323 -14.95 6.41 14.97
N SER A 324 -13.69 6.67 14.64
CA SER A 324 -13.30 7.72 13.68
C SER A 324 -12.30 7.25 12.64
N VAL A 325 -11.87 5.98 12.68
CA VAL A 325 -11.08 5.38 11.60
C VAL A 325 -12.00 5.19 10.39
N LEU A 326 -11.54 5.65 9.23
CA LEU A 326 -12.26 5.53 7.95
C LEU A 326 -11.60 4.46 7.08
N ASN A 327 -12.41 3.63 6.40
CA ASN A 327 -11.97 2.62 5.43
C ASN A 327 -11.04 1.54 6.01
N ALA A 328 -11.08 1.31 7.32
CA ALA A 328 -10.37 0.21 7.97
C ALA A 328 -10.95 -0.09 9.37
N ASP A 329 -10.81 -1.34 9.79
CA ASP A 329 -11.04 -1.79 11.16
C ASP A 329 -9.76 -1.73 11.99
N ILE A 330 -9.90 -1.59 13.31
CA ILE A 330 -8.76 -1.62 14.22
C ILE A 330 -8.36 -3.07 14.52
N GLY A 331 -7.09 -3.38 14.26
CA GLY A 331 -6.53 -4.68 14.55
C GLY A 331 -6.05 -4.84 15.99
N LYS A 332 -5.21 -5.85 16.21
CA LYS A 332 -4.81 -6.31 17.57
C LYS A 332 -3.98 -5.28 18.36
N ILE A 333 -3.16 -4.48 17.69
CA ILE A 333 -2.27 -3.50 18.33
C ILE A 333 -2.83 -2.10 18.09
N SER A 334 -3.89 -1.76 18.82
CA SER A 334 -4.56 -0.45 18.75
C SER A 334 -3.98 0.60 19.70
N LYS A 335 -3.07 0.18 20.59
CA LYS A 335 -2.41 1.03 21.60
C LYS A 335 -0.90 0.87 21.53
N GLN A 336 -0.20 1.99 21.46
CA GLN A 336 1.24 2.07 21.60
C GLN A 336 1.61 2.79 22.90
N VAL A 337 2.42 2.14 23.74
CA VAL A 337 2.91 2.73 25.00
C VAL A 337 4.33 3.24 24.82
N ASN A 338 4.51 4.55 24.92
CA ASN A 338 5.80 5.22 24.79
C ASN A 338 6.29 5.71 26.16
N THR A 339 7.54 5.41 26.50
CA THR A 339 8.20 5.97 27.68
C THR A 339 9.06 7.16 27.25
N ILE A 340 8.67 8.38 27.61
CA ILE A 340 9.49 9.57 27.39
C ILE A 340 10.54 9.62 28.49
N ILE A 341 11.81 9.49 28.10
CA ILE A 341 12.97 9.49 29.00
C ILE A 341 13.61 10.87 28.94
N GLY A 342 13.58 11.61 30.06
CA GLY A 342 14.29 12.89 30.18
C GLY A 342 15.78 12.73 29.86
N ALA A 343 16.38 13.74 29.22
CA ALA A 343 17.80 13.74 28.84
C ALA A 343 18.71 13.25 29.98
N GLN A 344 19.67 12.37 29.65
CA GLN A 344 20.75 11.97 30.58
C GLN A 344 21.70 13.17 30.78
N GLU A 345 21.32 14.09 31.66
CA GLU A 345 22.25 15.08 32.20
C GLU A 345 23.20 14.46 33.22
N MET A 346 24.33 15.13 33.43
CA MET A 346 25.34 14.77 34.42
C MET A 346 24.68 14.55 35.78
N LYS A 347 25.19 13.57 36.55
CA LYS A 347 24.73 13.36 37.91
C LYS A 347 24.85 14.67 38.70
N ASP A 348 23.78 15.09 39.35
CA ASP A 348 23.78 16.29 40.20
C ASP A 348 24.76 16.10 41.36
N CYS A 349 25.80 16.95 41.38
CA CYS A 349 26.79 17.04 42.46
C CYS A 349 26.86 18.48 43.01
N SER A 350 25.83 19.30 42.74
CA SER A 350 25.85 20.75 42.98
C SER A 350 25.96 21.11 44.46
N GLY A 351 25.30 20.37 45.37
CA GLY A 351 25.41 20.60 46.81
C GLY A 351 26.83 20.34 47.34
N ILE A 352 27.50 19.30 46.83
CA ILE A 352 28.91 19.02 47.16
C ILE A 352 29.79 20.16 46.67
N ASN A 353 29.61 20.60 45.42
CA ASN A 353 30.37 21.70 44.83
C ASN A 353 30.21 23.00 45.63
N ARG A 354 28.97 23.33 46.00
CA ARG A 354 28.65 24.51 46.83
C ARG A 354 29.37 24.46 48.17
N PHE A 355 29.32 23.31 48.86
CA PHE A 355 29.99 23.14 50.15
C PHE A 355 31.51 23.33 50.04
N LEU A 356 32.14 22.75 49.00
CA LEU A 356 33.58 22.93 48.76
C LEU A 356 33.95 24.40 48.52
N ARG A 357 33.09 25.17 47.85
CA ARG A 357 33.30 26.61 47.62
C ARG A 357 33.15 27.46 48.89
N GLU A 358 32.20 27.10 49.75
CA GLU A 358 31.91 27.84 51.00
C GLU A 358 32.96 27.56 52.10
N ASN A 359 33.70 26.45 52.01
CA ASN A 359 34.65 26.03 53.03
C ASN A 359 36.11 26.06 52.52
N ALA A 360 36.82 27.15 52.83
CA ALA A 360 38.19 27.39 52.36
C ALA A 360 39.20 26.28 52.73
N ALA A 361 38.94 25.54 53.82
CA ALA A 361 39.76 24.40 54.26
C ALA A 361 39.84 23.27 53.21
N PHE A 362 38.85 23.15 52.31
CA PHE A 362 38.77 22.12 51.28
C PHE A 362 39.03 22.66 49.87
N SER A 363 39.60 23.85 49.75
CA SER A 363 39.86 24.51 48.46
C SER A 363 40.77 23.71 47.51
N SER A 364 41.56 22.78 48.04
CA SER A 364 42.38 21.85 47.25
C SER A 364 41.65 20.60 46.75
N PHE A 365 40.39 20.38 47.14
CA PHE A 365 39.61 19.23 46.69
C PHE A 365 39.01 19.54 45.32
N GLU A 366 38.95 18.52 44.46
CA GLU A 366 38.39 18.68 43.13
C GLU A 366 37.17 17.77 42.97
N LEU A 367 36.08 18.31 42.42
CA LEU A 367 34.88 17.56 42.12
C LEU A 367 34.67 17.50 40.60
N ASN A 368 34.63 16.29 40.06
CA ASN A 368 34.31 16.04 38.67
C ASN A 368 33.01 15.24 38.58
N ALA A 369 32.03 15.78 37.86
CA ALA A 369 30.76 15.13 37.62
C ALA A 369 30.76 14.43 36.25
N SER A 370 30.12 13.27 36.15
CA SER A 370 29.90 12.54 34.91
C SER A 370 28.43 12.11 34.82
N LYS A 371 28.03 11.44 33.73
CA LYS A 371 26.64 11.00 33.50
C LYS A 371 26.04 10.16 34.64
N SER A 372 26.85 9.41 35.38
CA SER A 372 26.37 8.50 36.45
C SER A 372 27.16 8.58 37.75
N ARG A 373 28.21 9.42 37.82
CA ARG A 373 29.14 9.46 38.95
C ARG A 373 29.53 10.87 39.34
N CYS A 374 29.64 11.11 40.66
CA CYS A 374 30.38 12.22 41.23
C CYS A 374 31.74 11.69 41.69
N ILE A 375 32.85 12.25 41.19
CA ILE A 375 34.21 11.87 41.55
C ILE A 375 34.81 13.02 42.36
N LEU A 376 34.99 12.81 43.66
CA LEU A 376 35.64 13.75 44.55
C LEU A 376 37.10 13.33 44.76
N SER A 377 38.05 14.16 44.36
CA SER A 377 39.48 13.92 44.47
C SER A 377 40.06 14.66 45.68
N LEU A 378 40.64 13.90 46.61
CA LEU A 378 41.26 14.38 47.84
C LEU A 378 42.78 14.27 47.69
N PRO A 379 43.53 15.38 47.76
CA PRO A 379 44.98 15.35 47.66
C PRO A 379 45.62 14.53 48.79
N SER A 380 46.55 13.63 48.46
CA SER A 380 47.23 12.82 49.48
C SER A 380 48.05 13.67 50.47
N SER A 381 48.56 14.83 50.05
CA SER A 381 49.31 15.74 50.92
C SER A 381 48.44 16.42 51.98
N PHE A 382 47.13 16.49 51.74
CA PHE A 382 46.18 16.96 52.75
C PHE A 382 45.89 15.85 53.77
N LEU A 383 45.76 14.61 53.30
CA LEU A 383 45.36 13.47 54.14
C LEU A 383 46.51 12.86 54.94
N PHE A 384 47.69 12.72 54.34
CA PHE A 384 48.76 11.85 54.84
C PHE A 384 50.12 12.55 54.82
N HIS A 385 50.97 12.14 55.77
CA HIS A 385 52.41 12.43 55.70
C HIS A 385 53.06 11.69 54.53
N SER A 386 54.23 12.21 54.08
CA SER A 386 54.98 11.59 52.98
C SER A 386 55.33 10.13 53.27
N GLY A 387 55.04 9.24 52.32
CA GLY A 387 55.24 7.79 52.47
C GLY A 387 54.31 7.08 53.47
N GLY A 388 53.37 7.81 54.10
CA GLY A 388 52.42 7.28 55.06
C GLY A 388 51.02 7.05 54.47
N ALA A 389 50.23 6.23 55.16
CA ALA A 389 48.79 6.07 54.91
C ALA A 389 47.92 6.44 56.13
N GLN A 390 48.52 6.76 57.28
CA GLN A 390 47.76 7.20 58.45
C GLN A 390 47.24 8.63 58.22
N ILE A 391 45.94 8.82 58.38
CA ILE A 391 45.33 10.16 58.31
C ILE A 391 45.81 10.96 59.53
N SER A 392 46.29 12.18 59.29
CA SER A 392 46.76 13.07 60.37
C SER A 392 45.62 13.37 61.36
N PRO A 393 45.83 13.33 62.69
CA PRO A 393 44.77 13.54 63.68
C PRO A 393 43.98 14.84 63.50
N GLU A 394 44.66 15.93 63.16
CA GLU A 394 44.04 17.24 62.88
C GLU A 394 43.06 17.20 61.69
N VAL A 395 43.35 16.35 60.71
CA VAL A 395 42.56 16.20 59.47
C VAL A 395 41.36 15.29 59.70
N VAL A 396 41.45 14.33 60.62
CA VAL A 396 40.36 13.38 60.92
C VAL A 396 39.08 14.12 61.28
N THR A 397 39.14 15.09 62.20
CA THR A 397 37.96 15.88 62.61
C THR A 397 37.40 16.70 61.44
N GLN A 398 38.25 17.39 60.69
CA GLN A 398 37.82 18.21 59.56
C GLN A 398 37.15 17.38 58.46
N LEU A 399 37.79 16.27 58.08
CA LEU A 399 37.29 15.36 57.06
C LEU A 399 36.00 14.67 57.50
N SER A 400 35.88 14.29 58.78
CA SER A 400 34.66 13.66 59.31
C SER A 400 33.47 14.61 59.26
N ASN A 401 33.66 15.89 59.60
CA ASN A 401 32.61 16.90 59.50
C ASN A 401 32.15 17.08 58.04
N PHE A 402 33.08 17.21 57.10
CA PHE A 402 32.76 17.29 55.67
C PHE A 402 31.98 16.06 55.18
N LEU A 403 32.46 14.86 55.51
CA LEU A 403 31.83 13.61 55.12
C LEU A 403 30.42 13.46 55.72
N ASN A 404 30.21 13.94 56.95
CA ASN A 404 28.89 13.91 57.59
C ASN A 404 27.90 14.85 56.89
N GLU A 405 28.34 16.04 56.49
CA GLU A 405 27.53 17.01 55.73
C GLU A 405 27.09 16.48 54.36
N ILE A 406 27.96 15.74 53.67
CA ILE A 406 27.59 15.16 52.37
C ILE A 406 26.85 13.82 52.49
N ARG A 407 26.99 13.07 53.59
CA ARG A 407 26.43 11.71 53.73
C ARG A 407 24.92 11.65 53.49
N ASN A 408 24.18 12.59 54.08
CA ASN A 408 22.71 12.59 54.11
C ASN A 408 22.08 13.43 52.99
N ARG A 409 22.88 13.83 52.01
CA ARG A 409 22.40 14.59 50.86
C ARG A 409 21.60 13.71 49.90
N TYR A 410 20.51 14.27 49.37
CA TYR A 410 19.69 13.56 48.38
C TYR A 410 20.50 13.18 47.14
N GLU A 411 21.54 13.96 46.80
CA GLU A 411 22.45 13.68 45.67
C GLU A 411 23.18 12.34 45.81
N LEU A 412 23.38 11.87 47.05
CA LEU A 412 24.12 10.65 47.39
C LEU A 412 23.26 9.49 47.89
N GLU A 413 21.95 9.66 47.95
CA GLU A 413 21.04 8.64 48.46
C GLU A 413 21.07 7.39 47.56
N GLY A 414 21.27 6.21 48.17
CA GLY A 414 21.31 4.93 47.45
C GLY A 414 22.52 4.65 46.55
N ASP A 415 23.44 5.60 46.35
CA ASP A 415 24.66 5.40 45.56
C ASP A 415 25.59 4.27 46.06
N ALA A 416 26.18 3.52 45.14
CA ALA A 416 27.38 2.75 45.43
C ALA A 416 28.60 3.71 45.55
N ILE A 417 29.45 3.49 46.53
CA ILE A 417 30.61 4.31 46.86
C ILE A 417 31.87 3.50 46.60
N ARG A 418 32.81 4.07 45.85
CA ARG A 418 34.14 3.48 45.68
C ARG A 418 35.21 4.43 46.20
N VAL A 419 36.16 3.91 46.97
CA VAL A 419 37.30 4.63 47.50
C VAL A 419 38.56 4.13 46.80
N ASP A 420 39.12 4.97 45.94
CA ASP A 420 40.27 4.63 45.09
C ASP A 420 41.53 5.35 45.57
N GLY A 421 42.58 4.58 45.89
CA GLY A 421 43.88 5.13 46.27
C GLY A 421 44.85 5.19 45.08
N HIS A 422 45.57 6.30 44.95
CA HIS A 422 46.59 6.49 43.91
C HIS A 422 47.91 7.06 44.47
N THR A 423 49.03 6.73 43.82
CA THR A 423 50.38 7.24 44.12
C THR A 423 50.96 7.99 42.92
N ASP A 424 52.13 8.58 43.10
CA ASP A 424 52.99 8.96 41.97
C ASP A 424 53.90 7.79 41.56
N ASP A 425 54.68 8.01 40.50
CA ASP A 425 55.67 7.10 39.91
C ASP A 425 56.92 6.88 40.78
N VAL A 426 57.03 7.55 41.93
CA VAL A 426 58.24 7.45 42.76
C VAL A 426 58.20 6.12 43.54
N PRO A 427 59.21 5.24 43.38
CA PRO A 427 59.24 3.98 44.12
C PRO A 427 59.38 4.21 45.63
N ILE A 428 58.73 3.36 46.40
CA ILE A 428 58.85 3.37 47.85
C ILE A 428 60.28 3.00 48.28
N ARG A 429 60.80 3.69 49.30
CA ARG A 429 62.15 3.43 49.84
C ARG A 429 62.22 2.02 50.45
N LYS A 430 63.35 1.33 50.26
CA LYS A 430 63.58 -0.05 50.75
C LYS A 430 63.33 -0.29 52.25
N LYS A 431 63.39 0.76 53.09
CA LYS A 431 63.16 0.70 54.55
C LYS A 431 61.80 1.30 54.99
N ALA A 432 60.90 1.59 54.05
CA ALA A 432 59.60 2.16 54.38
C ALA A 432 58.63 1.09 54.92
N LYS A 433 57.53 1.53 55.55
CA LYS A 433 56.49 0.66 56.12
C LYS A 433 55.76 -0.18 55.07
N TYR A 434 55.62 0.33 53.84
CA TYR A 434 54.92 -0.33 52.74
C TYR A 434 55.93 -0.86 51.72
N LYS A 435 55.68 -2.04 51.14
CA LYS A 435 56.60 -2.71 50.23
C LYS A 435 56.65 -2.03 48.86
N ASN A 436 55.54 -1.50 48.37
CA ASN A 436 55.42 -0.85 47.07
C ASN A 436 54.22 0.12 47.02
N ASN A 437 54.07 0.80 45.88
CA ASN A 437 52.97 1.75 45.66
C ASN A 437 51.59 1.10 45.67
N TRP A 438 51.46 -0.18 45.30
CA TRP A 438 50.20 -0.91 45.40
C TRP A 438 49.74 -1.01 46.85
N GLU A 439 50.60 -1.50 47.73
CA GLU A 439 50.29 -1.63 49.16
C GLU A 439 50.00 -0.27 49.80
N LEU A 440 50.79 0.76 49.49
CA LEU A 440 50.55 2.11 49.99
C LEU A 440 49.20 2.67 49.54
N SER A 441 48.87 2.53 48.25
CA SER A 441 47.62 3.05 47.68
C SER A 441 46.39 2.37 48.27
N THR A 442 46.42 1.04 48.40
CA THR A 442 45.34 0.26 49.01
C THR A 442 45.16 0.66 50.48
N MET A 443 46.25 0.77 51.25
CA MET A 443 46.16 1.16 52.66
C MET A 443 45.58 2.57 52.85
N ARG A 444 45.93 3.52 51.97
CA ARG A 444 45.36 4.88 51.99
C ARG A 444 43.86 4.86 51.74
N ALA A 445 43.42 4.10 50.73
CA ALA A 445 42.01 3.94 50.44
C ALA A 445 41.26 3.28 51.61
N THR A 446 41.83 2.22 52.19
CA THR A 446 41.27 1.55 53.37
C THR A 446 41.10 2.51 54.54
N ASN A 447 42.13 3.28 54.91
CA ASN A 447 42.03 4.18 56.06
C ASN A 447 40.98 5.28 55.87
N VAL A 448 40.80 5.79 54.65
CA VAL A 448 39.73 6.75 54.33
C VAL A 448 38.35 6.08 54.41
N ALA A 449 38.20 4.87 53.85
CA ALA A 449 36.96 4.11 53.92
C ALA A 449 36.59 3.74 55.37
N THR A 450 37.56 3.33 56.18
CA THR A 450 37.38 3.05 57.61
C THR A 450 36.86 4.29 58.34
N LEU A 451 37.45 5.47 58.10
CA LEU A 451 36.95 6.72 58.67
C LEU A 451 35.51 7.01 58.23
N MET A 452 35.17 6.81 56.95
CA MET A 452 33.79 6.97 56.45
C MET A 452 32.80 6.02 57.16
N MET A 453 33.18 4.77 57.40
CA MET A 453 32.31 3.78 58.03
C MET A 453 32.20 3.99 59.54
N GLU A 454 33.32 4.10 60.25
CA GLU A 454 33.37 4.06 61.71
C GLU A 454 33.09 5.43 62.34
N ASN A 455 33.67 6.50 61.82
CA ASN A 455 33.53 7.84 62.40
C ASN A 455 32.30 8.58 61.88
N VAL A 456 31.89 8.32 60.63
CA VAL A 456 30.83 9.08 59.96
C VAL A 456 29.55 8.24 59.77
N GLY A 457 29.65 6.91 59.73
CA GLY A 457 28.49 6.03 59.63
C GLY A 457 27.94 5.87 58.21
N PHE A 458 28.80 5.81 57.19
CA PHE A 458 28.40 5.33 55.86
C PHE A 458 28.14 3.81 55.90
N ASN A 459 27.12 3.33 55.17
CA ASN A 459 26.79 1.90 55.12
C ASN A 459 27.94 1.10 54.44
N PRO A 460 28.57 0.14 55.15
CA PRO A 460 29.65 -0.69 54.59
C PRO A 460 29.24 -1.46 53.33
N GLU A 461 27.98 -1.88 53.20
CA GLU A 461 27.50 -2.62 52.02
C GLU A 461 27.54 -1.80 50.72
N ARG A 462 27.61 -0.47 50.84
CA ARG A 462 27.70 0.45 49.72
C ARG A 462 29.14 0.77 49.34
N ILE A 463 30.14 0.41 50.15
CA ILE A 463 31.53 0.84 49.97
C ILE A 463 32.38 -0.28 49.37
N ALA A 464 33.10 0.06 48.29
CA ALA A 464 34.18 -0.74 47.73
C ALA A 464 35.51 0.01 47.84
N ILE A 465 36.60 -0.71 48.11
CA ILE A 465 37.94 -0.15 48.27
C ILE A 465 38.82 -0.66 47.13
N SER A 466 39.64 0.20 46.54
CA SER A 466 40.59 -0.19 45.49
C SER A 466 41.89 0.63 45.59
N GLY A 467 43.02 -0.01 45.34
CA GLY A 467 44.31 0.66 45.20
C GLY A 467 44.82 0.49 43.77
N TYR A 468 45.31 1.57 43.16
CA TYR A 468 45.76 1.57 41.77
C TYR A 468 47.23 1.97 41.58
N ALA A 469 47.97 2.19 42.69
CA ALA A 469 49.35 2.67 42.63
C ALA A 469 49.48 3.88 41.67
N ASP A 470 50.49 3.85 40.80
CA ASP A 470 50.80 4.82 39.76
C ASP A 470 50.19 4.49 38.39
N THR A 471 49.45 3.38 38.28
CA THR A 471 48.94 2.85 36.99
C THR A 471 47.79 3.63 36.36
N ARG A 472 47.18 4.55 37.12
CA ARG A 472 46.09 5.43 36.66
C ARG A 472 46.42 6.90 36.97
N PRO A 473 47.42 7.48 36.28
CA PRO A 473 47.80 8.87 36.50
C PRO A 473 46.68 9.81 36.01
N LYS A 474 46.34 10.80 36.83
CA LYS A 474 45.42 11.90 36.46
C LYS A 474 46.09 12.90 35.53
N SER A 475 47.35 13.21 35.81
CA SER A 475 48.22 14.04 34.97
C SER A 475 49.32 13.16 34.38
N PRO A 476 49.49 13.13 33.05
CA PRO A 476 50.49 12.30 32.40
C PRO A 476 51.90 12.74 32.80
N TYR A 477 52.84 11.79 32.83
CA TYR A 477 54.26 12.05 33.07
C TYR A 477 55.03 12.48 31.81
N LEU A 478 54.39 12.39 30.65
CA LEU A 478 54.90 12.85 29.36
C LEU A 478 54.28 14.21 28.98
N ASP A 479 55.01 15.03 28.23
CA ASP A 479 54.53 16.27 27.62
C ASP A 479 53.77 16.01 26.31
N LYS A 480 53.48 17.07 25.52
CA LYS A 480 52.69 16.96 24.28
C LYS A 480 53.49 16.33 23.14
N GLU A 481 54.81 16.44 23.22
CA GLU A 481 55.80 15.95 22.26
C GLU A 481 56.19 14.48 22.57
N GLY A 482 55.77 13.96 23.73
CA GLY A 482 56.00 12.58 24.17
C GLY A 482 57.25 12.41 25.03
N GLU A 483 57.93 13.50 25.38
CA GLU A 483 59.12 13.50 26.22
C GLU A 483 58.75 13.49 27.71
N ALA A 484 59.66 12.99 28.54
CA ALA A 484 59.42 12.94 29.98
C ALA A 484 59.45 14.34 30.60
N LYS A 485 58.38 14.70 31.32
CA LYS A 485 58.30 15.98 32.07
C LYS A 485 59.47 16.08 33.05
N SER A 486 60.00 17.28 33.21
CA SER A 486 61.09 17.58 34.15
C SER A 486 60.78 18.78 35.05
N GLY A 487 61.60 19.00 36.08
CA GLY A 487 61.52 20.19 36.93
C GLY A 487 60.16 20.41 37.60
N LYS A 488 59.55 21.58 37.32
CA LYS A 488 58.28 22.02 37.94
C LYS A 488 57.09 21.19 37.45
N GLU A 489 57.02 20.90 36.16
CA GLU A 489 55.89 20.19 35.55
C GLU A 489 55.78 18.76 36.06
N LEU A 490 56.91 18.07 36.23
CA LEU A 490 56.94 16.74 36.83
C LEU A 490 56.46 16.76 38.28
N ARG A 491 56.86 17.77 39.07
CA ARG A 491 56.42 17.92 40.46
C ARG A 491 54.92 18.16 40.56
N GLU A 492 54.36 18.96 39.65
CA GLU A 492 52.93 19.21 39.55
C GLU A 492 52.15 17.97 39.13
N ALA A 493 52.63 17.23 38.12
CA ALA A 493 52.02 15.95 37.71
C ALA A 493 52.00 14.93 38.85
N ARG A 494 53.13 14.76 39.54
CA ARG A 494 53.23 13.89 40.73
C ARG A 494 52.28 14.34 41.85
N LYS A 495 52.19 15.65 42.11
CA LYS A 495 51.27 16.20 43.12
C LYS A 495 49.80 15.92 42.76
N ALA A 496 49.42 16.09 41.50
CA ALA A 496 48.07 15.78 41.03
C ALA A 496 47.76 14.28 41.08
N ASN A 497 48.75 13.41 40.85
CA ASN A 497 48.57 11.95 40.83
C ASN A 497 48.45 11.34 42.24
N ARG A 498 49.12 11.91 43.25
CA ARG A 498 49.00 11.49 44.65
C ARG A 498 47.66 11.95 45.25
N ARG A 499 46.64 11.11 45.17
CA ARG A 499 45.26 11.42 45.59
C ARG A 499 44.50 10.18 46.07
N VAL A 500 43.41 10.42 46.77
CA VAL A 500 42.35 9.43 47.04
C VAL A 500 41.08 9.94 46.38
N GLU A 501 40.38 9.11 45.62
CA GLU A 501 39.12 9.48 44.98
C GLU A 501 37.94 8.79 45.68
N LEU A 502 36.91 9.57 46.01
CA LEU A 502 35.61 9.08 46.44
C LEU A 502 34.66 9.16 45.24
N ILE A 503 34.19 8.01 44.79
CA ILE A 503 33.38 7.88 43.58
C ILE A 503 31.98 7.42 43.98
N PHE A 504 31.01 8.32 43.85
CA PHE A 504 29.62 8.05 44.15
C PHE A 504 28.89 7.71 42.85
N THR A 505 28.45 6.47 42.69
CA THR A 505 27.82 5.94 41.48
C THR A 505 26.39 5.52 41.74
N ARG A 506 25.45 5.97 40.91
CA ARG A 506 24.07 5.48 41.01
C ARG A 506 24.01 4.00 40.59
N PRO A 507 23.53 3.08 41.44
CA PRO A 507 23.40 1.69 41.04
C PRO A 507 22.37 1.58 39.91
N VAL A 508 22.73 0.86 38.85
CA VAL A 508 21.74 0.45 37.84
C VAL A 508 20.77 -0.51 38.54
N LYS A 509 19.44 -0.32 38.37
CA LYS A 509 18.44 -1.26 38.91
C LYS A 509 18.86 -2.68 38.54
N LYS A 510 19.11 -3.52 39.55
CA LYS A 510 19.58 -4.90 39.36
C LYS A 510 18.63 -5.62 38.41
N GLU A 511 19.13 -6.03 37.24
CA GLU A 511 18.55 -7.17 36.53
C GLU A 511 18.62 -8.39 37.45
N ARG A 512 17.53 -9.17 37.48
CA ARG A 512 17.50 -10.46 38.19
C ARG A 512 18.51 -11.40 37.52
N THR A 513 19.75 -11.39 37.99
CA THR A 513 20.74 -12.39 37.58
C THR A 513 20.28 -13.75 38.09
N ARG A 514 19.93 -14.67 37.18
CA ARG A 514 19.81 -16.10 37.48
C ARG A 514 21.17 -16.60 37.95
N LYS A 515 21.24 -17.11 39.18
CA LYS A 515 22.42 -17.82 39.67
C LYS A 515 22.54 -19.13 38.91
N PHE A 516 23.56 -19.26 38.06
CA PHE A 516 23.99 -20.56 37.54
C PHE A 516 24.91 -21.20 38.60
N PHE A 517 24.31 -21.90 39.56
CA PHE A 517 25.01 -22.99 40.22
C PHE A 517 24.27 -24.27 39.83
N PRO A 518 24.92 -25.26 39.20
CA PRO A 518 24.35 -26.59 39.16
C PRO A 518 24.22 -27.07 40.61
N ASP A 519 23.01 -27.50 40.98
CA ASP A 519 22.79 -28.17 42.26
C ASP A 519 23.72 -29.41 42.30
N PRO A 520 24.63 -29.54 43.28
CA PRO A 520 25.51 -30.70 43.38
C PRO A 520 24.78 -32.03 43.62
N ARG A 521 23.45 -31.98 43.84
CA ARG A 521 22.60 -33.15 44.11
C ARG A 521 21.58 -33.43 43.01
N ALA A 522 21.67 -32.77 41.86
CA ALA A 522 20.93 -33.17 40.67
C ALA A 522 21.67 -34.35 39.99
N GLY A 523 21.60 -35.52 40.63
CA GLY A 523 22.04 -36.80 40.10
C GLY A 523 20.92 -37.82 40.22
#